data_AF-A0A327ZYN3-F1
#
_entry.id   AF-A0A327ZYN3-F1
#
_cell.length_a   1.000
_cell.length_b   1.000
_cell.length_c   1.000
_cell.angle_alpha   90.00
_cell.angle_beta   90.00
_cell.angle_gamma   90.00
#
_symmetry.space_group_name_H-M   'P 1'
#
loop_
_entity.id
_entity.type
_entity.pdbx_description
1 polymer ?
#
loop_
_entity_poly.entity_id
_entity_poly.type
_entity_poly.pdbx_seq_one_letter_code
_entity_poly.pdbx_strand_id
1 'polypeptide(L)'
;MEGFKMNDLEAMYQYAVKVADTLQASPVYDEHSDADDQAMVAYTFGVLNGYAQKNDFGAEEIQVVMVRLISEFIGYPVDYAEALTQYIISCTNKEENESIYIIIHKGLDQYLDGGRVVDFQNDYSMILNDIKAVVEPEPAPKRINMAARINPNEQ
;
A
#
# COMPACT_ATOMS: atom_id res chain seq x y z
N MET A 1 16.29 5.30 25.20
CA MET A 1 15.71 5.73 23.91
C MET A 1 16.87 5.84 22.94
N GLU A 2 17.24 4.72 22.32
CA GLU A 2 18.20 4.76 21.22
C GLU A 2 17.46 5.29 20.00
N GLY A 3 18.00 6.37 19.41
CA GLY A 3 17.44 6.98 18.22
C GLY A 3 17.53 6.03 17.03
N PHE A 4 16.42 5.92 16.31
CA PHE A 4 16.29 5.17 15.08
C PHE A 4 17.35 5.59 14.05
N LYS A 5 17.96 4.63 13.34
CA LYS A 5 18.89 4.95 12.26
C LYS A 5 18.09 5.05 10.97
N MET A 6 18.31 6.13 10.20
CA MET A 6 17.72 6.39 8.87
C MET A 6 17.67 5.15 7.94
N ASN A 7 18.62 4.23 8.11
CA ASN A 7 18.73 2.98 7.34
C ASN A 7 17.56 2.02 7.55
N ASP A 8 16.94 2.01 8.73
CA ASP A 8 15.90 1.03 9.07
C ASP A 8 14.54 1.46 8.47
N LEU A 9 14.24 2.76 8.49
CA LEU A 9 13.04 3.31 7.83
C LEU A 9 13.14 3.18 6.30
N GLU A 10 14.33 3.40 5.74
CA GLU A 10 14.58 3.16 4.32
C GLU A 10 14.42 1.68 3.96
N ALA A 11 14.91 0.76 4.81
CA ALA A 11 14.71 -0.67 4.59
C ALA A 11 13.22 -1.07 4.60
N MET A 12 12.43 -0.50 5.51
CA MET A 12 10.98 -0.70 5.54
C MET A 12 10.30 -0.15 4.29
N TYR A 13 10.71 1.03 3.81
CA TYR A 13 10.19 1.59 2.57
C TYR A 13 10.53 0.72 1.35
N GLN A 14 11.77 0.27 1.22
CA GLN A 14 12.18 -0.63 0.13
C GLN A 14 11.43 -1.96 0.18
N TYR A 15 11.12 -2.45 1.39
CA TYR A 15 10.27 -3.63 1.56
C TYR A 15 8.83 -3.38 1.10
N ALA A 16 8.24 -2.22 1.45
CA ALA A 16 6.92 -1.80 0.99
C ALA A 16 6.85 -1.74 -0.55
N VAL A 17 7.86 -1.11 -1.19
CA VAL A 17 7.98 -1.03 -2.65
C VAL A 17 8.02 -2.42 -3.27
N LYS A 18 8.83 -3.34 -2.71
CA LYS A 18 8.91 -4.71 -3.22
C LYS A 18 7.57 -5.46 -3.13
N VAL A 19 6.83 -5.28 -2.04
CA VAL A 19 5.49 -5.86 -1.89
C VAL A 19 4.56 -5.27 -2.96
N ALA A 20 4.46 -3.94 -3.04
CA ALA A 20 3.60 -3.26 -4.01
C ALA A 20 3.93 -3.64 -5.46
N ASP A 21 5.21 -3.65 -5.85
CA ASP A 21 5.68 -4.08 -7.18
C ASP A 21 5.27 -5.52 -7.51
N THR A 22 5.35 -6.42 -6.52
CA THR A 22 4.88 -7.81 -6.66
C THR A 22 3.37 -7.89 -6.91
N LEU A 23 2.59 -7.02 -6.26
CA LEU A 23 1.14 -6.96 -6.42
C LEU A 23 0.76 -6.36 -7.79
N GLN A 24 1.45 -5.30 -8.24
CA GLN A 24 1.24 -4.69 -9.57
C GLN A 24 1.59 -5.64 -10.72
N ALA A 25 2.53 -6.57 -10.50
CA ALA A 25 2.84 -7.61 -11.47
C ALA A 25 1.74 -8.67 -11.63
N SER A 26 0.67 -8.63 -10.82
CA SER A 26 -0.49 -9.51 -10.98
C SER A 26 -1.23 -9.25 -12.31
N PRO A 27 -1.59 -10.29 -13.07
CA PRO A 27 -2.32 -10.12 -14.33
C PRO A 27 -3.76 -9.58 -14.14
N VAL A 28 -4.27 -9.56 -12.90
CA VAL A 28 -5.59 -9.03 -12.58
C VAL A 28 -5.55 -7.59 -12.06
N TYR A 29 -4.35 -7.04 -11.80
CA TYR A 29 -4.19 -5.65 -11.41
C TYR A 29 -4.37 -4.73 -12.63
N ASP A 30 -5.15 -3.68 -12.47
CA ASP A 30 -5.36 -2.61 -13.44
C ASP A 30 -4.75 -1.31 -12.93
N GLU A 31 -3.69 -0.84 -13.58
CA GLU A 31 -2.99 0.40 -13.23
C GLU A 31 -3.82 1.68 -13.45
N HIS A 32 -5.01 1.58 -14.05
CA HIS A 32 -5.94 2.68 -14.23
C HIS A 32 -7.13 2.62 -13.24
N SER A 33 -7.18 1.60 -12.38
CA SER A 33 -8.23 1.40 -11.37
C SER A 33 -7.82 1.97 -10.02
N ASP A 34 -8.60 2.94 -9.51
CA ASP A 34 -8.40 3.46 -8.14
C ASP A 34 -8.59 2.34 -7.10
N ALA A 35 -9.59 1.49 -7.33
CA ALA A 35 -9.92 0.39 -6.43
C ALA A 35 -8.77 -0.62 -6.31
N ASP A 36 -8.03 -0.86 -7.41
CA ASP A 36 -6.88 -1.76 -7.41
C ASP A 36 -5.72 -1.17 -6.61
N ASP A 37 -5.48 0.14 -6.77
CA ASP A 37 -4.48 0.87 -5.96
C ASP A 37 -4.86 0.87 -4.48
N GLN A 38 -6.11 1.18 -4.14
CA GLN A 38 -6.59 1.14 -2.76
C GLN A 38 -6.41 -0.27 -2.15
N ALA A 39 -6.77 -1.32 -2.88
CA ALA A 39 -6.57 -2.70 -2.45
C ALA A 39 -5.09 -3.06 -2.28
N MET A 40 -4.23 -2.64 -3.22
CA MET A 40 -2.78 -2.86 -3.13
C MET A 40 -2.18 -2.16 -1.90
N VAL A 41 -2.56 -0.90 -1.68
CA VAL A 41 -2.11 -0.08 -0.56
C VAL A 41 -2.59 -0.70 0.76
N ALA A 42 -3.86 -1.12 0.84
CA ALA A 42 -4.42 -1.80 2.01
C ALA A 42 -3.67 -3.10 2.34
N TYR A 43 -3.37 -3.92 1.34
CA TYR A 43 -2.65 -5.18 1.53
C TYR A 43 -1.23 -4.91 2.02
N THR A 44 -0.54 -3.96 1.37
CA THR A 44 0.81 -3.54 1.74
C THR A 44 0.86 -2.99 3.16
N PHE A 45 -0.16 -2.21 3.57
CA PHE A 45 -0.29 -1.74 4.95
C PHE A 45 -0.38 -2.90 5.94
N GLY A 46 -1.18 -3.93 5.67
CA GLY A 46 -1.25 -5.14 6.48
C GLY A 46 0.12 -5.82 6.66
N VAL A 47 0.82 -6.04 5.54
CA VAL A 47 2.18 -6.61 5.53
C VAL A 47 3.16 -5.77 6.35
N LEU A 48 3.09 -4.44 6.21
CA LEU A 48 3.94 -3.52 6.96
C LEU A 48 3.64 -3.50 8.46
N ASN A 49 2.39 -3.68 8.88
CA ASN A 49 2.06 -3.82 10.31
C ASN A 49 2.71 -5.08 10.90
N GLY A 50 2.68 -6.20 10.17
CA GLY A 50 3.40 -7.41 10.57
C GLY A 50 4.91 -7.18 10.63
N TYR A 51 5.47 -6.51 9.62
CA TYR A 51 6.89 -6.16 9.58
C TYR A 51 7.30 -5.26 10.75
N ALA A 52 6.52 -4.23 11.04
CA ALA A 52 6.73 -3.29 12.12
C ALA A 52 6.73 -3.99 13.47
N GLN A 53 5.78 -4.90 13.71
CA GLN A 53 5.71 -5.68 14.95
C GLN A 53 6.99 -6.50 15.20
N LYS A 54 7.58 -7.09 14.15
CA LYS A 54 8.82 -7.89 14.28
C LYS A 54 10.08 -7.04 14.45
N ASN A 55 10.07 -5.79 14.00
CA ASN A 55 11.25 -4.91 13.97
C ASN A 55 11.12 -3.67 14.87
N ASP A 56 10.14 -3.65 15.79
CA ASP A 56 9.90 -2.60 16.77
C ASP A 56 9.69 -1.19 16.17
N PHE A 57 8.97 -1.13 15.05
CA PHE A 57 8.51 0.14 14.47
C PHE A 57 7.16 0.56 15.07
N GLY A 58 6.96 1.86 15.23
CA GLY A 58 5.69 2.44 15.65
C GLY A 58 4.74 2.74 14.49
N ALA A 59 3.55 3.21 14.87
CA ALA A 59 2.50 3.58 13.91
C ALA A 59 2.89 4.80 13.05
N GLU A 60 3.66 5.73 13.62
CA GLU A 60 4.13 6.92 12.89
C GLU A 60 5.07 6.55 11.75
N GLU A 61 5.98 5.59 11.96
CA GLU A 61 6.89 5.12 10.92
C GLU A 61 6.14 4.40 9.79
N ILE A 62 5.15 3.57 10.12
CA ILE A 62 4.28 2.95 9.12
C ILE A 62 3.57 4.03 8.30
N GLN A 63 2.98 5.03 8.95
CA GLN A 63 2.26 6.11 8.26
C GLN A 63 3.17 6.88 7.30
N VAL A 64 4.40 7.21 7.72
CA VAL A 64 5.39 7.87 6.87
C VAL A 64 5.73 7.01 5.65
N VAL A 65 5.96 5.71 5.84
CA VAL A 65 6.24 4.77 4.74
C VAL A 65 5.07 4.66 3.78
N MET A 66 3.83 4.63 4.27
CA MET A 66 2.62 4.56 3.45
C MET A 66 2.44 5.81 2.58
N VAL A 67 2.55 7.00 3.17
CA VAL A 67 2.45 8.27 2.42
C VAL A 67 3.54 8.33 1.34
N ARG A 68 4.76 7.89 1.68
CA ARG A 68 5.88 7.86 0.74
C ARG A 68 5.65 6.84 -0.38
N LEU A 69 5.16 5.63 -0.08
CA LEU A 69 4.81 4.62 -1.08
C LEU A 69 3.77 5.17 -2.07
N ILE A 70 2.69 5.76 -1.57
CA ILE A 70 1.60 6.25 -2.41
C ILE A 70 2.04 7.44 -3.27
N SER A 71 2.84 8.35 -2.70
CA SER A 71 3.25 9.56 -3.42
C SER A 71 4.48 9.39 -4.31
N GLU A 72 5.46 8.58 -3.91
CA GLU A 72 6.71 8.39 -4.65
C GLU A 72 6.69 7.17 -5.57
N PHE A 73 6.13 6.03 -5.13
CA PHE A 73 6.12 4.82 -5.96
C PHE A 73 4.90 4.77 -6.88
N ILE A 74 3.68 4.95 -6.33
CA ILE A 74 2.46 4.94 -7.14
C ILE A 74 2.30 6.26 -7.93
N GLY A 75 2.81 7.36 -7.37
CA GLY A 75 2.86 8.66 -8.03
C GLY A 75 1.66 9.56 -7.77
N TYR A 76 0.88 9.33 -6.72
CA TYR A 76 -0.21 10.23 -6.35
C TYR A 76 0.30 11.54 -5.72
N PRO A 77 -0.49 12.62 -5.78
CA PRO A 77 -0.26 13.82 -4.97
C PRO A 77 -0.14 13.51 -3.47
N VAL A 78 0.68 14.28 -2.74
CA VAL A 78 0.97 14.03 -1.31
C VAL A 78 -0.29 14.17 -0.45
N ASP A 79 -1.15 15.14 -0.74
CA ASP A 79 -2.44 15.33 -0.07
C ASP A 79 -3.38 14.12 -0.26
N TYR A 80 -3.43 13.56 -1.47
CA TYR A 80 -4.15 12.30 -1.70
C TYR A 80 -3.49 11.14 -0.97
N ALA A 81 -2.15 11.06 -0.96
CA ALA A 81 -1.42 10.01 -0.25
C ALA A 81 -1.68 10.03 1.27
N GLU A 82 -1.74 11.22 1.86
CA GLU A 82 -2.11 11.42 3.26
C GLU A 82 -3.56 10.99 3.53
N ALA A 83 -4.50 11.44 2.68
CA ALA A 83 -5.92 11.10 2.81
C ALA A 83 -6.17 9.59 2.67
N LEU A 84 -5.58 8.95 1.66
CA LEU A 84 -5.68 7.51 1.45
C LEU A 84 -5.04 6.74 2.61
N THR A 85 -3.89 7.17 3.11
CA THR A 85 -3.27 6.53 4.28
C THR A 85 -4.19 6.59 5.49
N GLN A 86 -4.80 7.74 5.77
CA GLN A 86 -5.76 7.87 6.88
C GLN A 86 -7.01 7.02 6.68
N TYR A 87 -7.51 6.92 5.45
CA TYR A 87 -8.62 6.03 5.11
C TYR A 87 -8.28 4.56 5.36
N ILE A 88 -7.10 4.09 4.94
CA ILE A 88 -6.67 2.71 5.20
C ILE A 88 -6.50 2.45 6.71
N ILE A 89 -5.99 3.43 7.47
CA ILE A 89 -5.90 3.33 8.93
C ILE A 89 -7.31 3.23 9.55
N SER A 90 -8.29 4.01 9.10
CA SER A 90 -9.67 3.92 9.63
C SER A 90 -10.28 2.55 9.32
N CYS A 91 -9.98 1.96 8.17
CA CYS A 91 -10.42 0.62 7.79
C CYS A 91 -9.81 -0.52 8.62
N THR A 92 -8.94 -0.24 9.60
CA THR A 92 -8.63 -1.21 10.66
C THR A 92 -9.82 -1.46 11.59
N ASN A 93 -10.82 -0.56 11.59
CA ASN A 93 -12.17 -0.83 12.08
C ASN A 93 -13.03 -1.43 10.95
N LYS A 94 -13.53 -2.64 11.17
CA LYS A 94 -14.36 -3.38 10.21
C LYS A 94 -15.60 -2.62 9.74
N GLU A 95 -16.18 -1.78 10.61
CA GLU A 95 -17.40 -1.03 10.32
C GLU A 95 -17.21 0.07 9.26
N GLU A 96 -15.98 0.56 9.05
CA GLU A 96 -15.68 1.62 8.07
C GLU A 96 -15.72 1.08 6.64
N ASN A 97 -15.07 -0.07 6.40
CA ASN A 97 -15.15 -0.82 5.16
C ASN A 97 -14.70 -2.27 5.38
N GLU A 98 -15.66 -3.20 5.39
CA GLU A 98 -15.39 -4.62 5.62
C GLU A 98 -14.43 -5.22 4.56
N SER A 99 -14.51 -4.77 3.31
CA SER A 99 -13.66 -5.31 2.24
C SER A 99 -12.20 -4.91 2.44
N ILE A 100 -11.94 -3.62 2.68
CA ILE A 100 -10.58 -3.13 2.96
C ILE A 100 -10.05 -3.73 4.27
N TYR A 101 -10.89 -3.85 5.30
CA TYR A 101 -10.53 -4.52 6.55
C TYR A 101 -10.01 -5.94 6.31
N ILE A 102 -10.71 -6.73 5.49
CA ILE A 102 -10.31 -8.09 5.11
C ILE A 102 -8.98 -8.08 4.36
N ILE A 103 -8.78 -7.15 3.42
CA ILE A 103 -7.52 -7.02 2.67
C ILE A 103 -6.34 -6.75 3.61
N ILE A 104 -6.50 -5.81 4.54
CA ILE A 104 -5.46 -5.46 5.52
C ILE A 104 -5.08 -6.69 6.34
N HIS A 105 -6.06 -7.41 6.88
CA HIS A 105 -5.79 -8.59 7.71
C HIS A 105 -5.14 -9.71 6.91
N LYS A 106 -5.53 -9.91 5.65
CA LYS A 106 -4.86 -10.88 4.77
C LYS A 106 -3.39 -10.53 4.52
N GLY A 107 -3.07 -9.25 4.30
CA GLY A 107 -1.67 -8.81 4.19
C GLY A 107 -0.87 -9.07 5.48
N LEU A 108 -1.48 -8.81 6.64
CA LEU A 108 -0.89 -9.07 7.95
C LEU A 108 -0.63 -10.57 8.17
N ASP A 109 -1.66 -11.40 7.98
CA ASP A 109 -1.60 -12.85 8.16
C ASP A 109 -0.50 -13.45 7.29
N GLN A 110 -0.42 -13.01 6.03
CA GLN A 110 0.57 -13.53 5.10
C GLN A 110 2.02 -13.23 5.52
N TYR A 111 2.26 -12.09 6.17
CA TYR A 111 3.57 -11.81 6.76
C TYR A 111 3.85 -12.64 8.03
N LEU A 112 2.83 -12.85 8.86
CA LEU A 112 2.96 -13.59 10.12
C LEU A 112 3.19 -15.09 9.90
N ASP A 113 2.52 -15.67 8.91
CA ASP A 113 2.61 -17.10 8.55
C ASP A 113 3.95 -17.49 7.89
N GLY A 114 4.85 -16.53 7.70
CA GLY A 114 6.14 -16.76 7.05
C GLY A 114 6.03 -16.92 5.54
N GLY A 115 4.96 -16.37 4.94
CA GLY A 115 4.74 -16.35 3.50
C GLY A 115 5.97 -15.80 2.77
N ARG A 116 6.36 -16.47 1.67
CA ARG A 116 7.37 -15.92 0.76
C ARG A 116 6.71 -14.84 -0.09
N VAL A 117 7.51 -13.92 -0.64
CA VAL A 117 6.99 -12.84 -1.51
C VAL A 117 6.14 -13.38 -2.67
N VAL A 118 6.46 -14.57 -3.19
CA VAL A 118 5.71 -15.25 -4.25
C VAL A 118 4.27 -15.61 -3.82
N ASP A 119 4.04 -15.83 -2.53
CA ASP A 119 2.74 -16.20 -2.00
C ASP A 119 1.81 -14.96 -1.88
N PHE A 120 2.37 -13.73 -1.81
CA PHE A 120 1.58 -12.49 -1.80
C PHE A 120 0.76 -12.30 -3.09
N GLN A 121 1.34 -12.64 -4.25
CA GLN A 121 0.70 -12.41 -5.55
C GLN A 121 -0.55 -13.28 -5.75
N ASN A 122 -0.49 -14.55 -5.31
CA ASN A 122 -1.63 -15.47 -5.44
C ASN A 122 -2.78 -15.05 -4.54
N ASP A 123 -2.50 -14.74 -3.28
CA ASP A 123 -3.53 -14.29 -2.33
C ASP A 123 -4.17 -12.98 -2.78
N TYR A 124 -3.34 -12.01 -3.19
CA TYR A 124 -3.83 -10.73 -3.69
C TYR A 124 -4.69 -10.87 -4.95
N SER A 125 -4.32 -11.76 -5.87
CA SER A 125 -5.10 -12.00 -7.09
C SER A 125 -6.47 -12.61 -6.78
N MET A 126 -6.56 -13.51 -5.80
CA MET A 126 -7.86 -14.04 -5.36
C MET A 126 -8.72 -12.92 -4.75
N ILE A 127 -8.13 -12.08 -3.90
CA ILE A 127 -8.83 -10.97 -3.25
C ILE A 127 -9.34 -9.93 -4.25
N LEU A 128 -8.50 -9.51 -5.21
CA LEU A 128 -8.91 -8.54 -6.23
C LEU A 128 -10.07 -9.06 -7.08
N ASN A 129 -10.05 -10.34 -7.44
CA ASN A 129 -11.16 -10.95 -8.18
C ASN A 129 -12.47 -10.93 -7.38
N ASP A 130 -12.39 -11.22 -6.07
CA ASP A 130 -13.56 -11.19 -5.19
C ASP A 130 -14.13 -9.76 -5.03
N ILE A 131 -13.27 -8.73 -4.96
CA ILE A 131 -13.68 -7.32 -4.84
C ILE A 131 -14.28 -6.79 -6.14
N LYS A 132 -13.65 -7.09 -7.29
CA LYS A 132 -14.13 -6.66 -8.61
C LYS A 132 -15.49 -7.26 -8.97
N ALA A 133 -15.89 -8.36 -8.33
CA ALA A 133 -17.23 -8.93 -8.52
C ALA A 133 -18.36 -8.09 -7.90
N VAL A 134 -18.03 -7.11 -7.04
CA VAL A 134 -19.01 -6.38 -6.21
C VAL A 134 -18.92 -4.86 -6.30
N VAL A 135 -17.86 -4.30 -6.89
CA VAL A 135 -17.59 -2.85 -6.94
C VAL A 135 -17.52 -2.36 -8.39
N GLU A 136 -18.28 -1.30 -8.72
CA GLU A 136 -18.10 -0.60 -10.00
C GLU A 136 -16.81 0.25 -9.96
N PRO A 137 -15.96 0.22 -11.00
CA PRO A 137 -14.69 0.93 -10.98
C PRO A 137 -14.92 2.45 -11.07
N GLU A 138 -14.50 3.18 -10.05
CA GLU A 138 -14.32 4.64 -10.15
C GLU A 138 -12.99 4.96 -10.86
N PRO A 139 -12.95 6.02 -11.69
CA PRO A 139 -11.73 6.42 -12.37
C PRO A 139 -10.67 6.89 -11.36
N ALA A 140 -9.44 6.38 -11.49
CA ALA A 140 -8.32 6.80 -10.66
C ALA A 140 -8.07 8.32 -10.71
N PRO A 141 -7.67 8.95 -9.58
CA PRO A 141 -7.20 10.31 -9.58
C PRO A 141 -5.98 10.46 -10.50
N LYS A 142 -5.73 11.67 -10.99
CA LYS A 142 -4.57 11.93 -11.83
C LYS A 142 -3.27 11.72 -11.04
N ARG A 143 -2.52 10.68 -11.40
CA ARG A 143 -1.14 10.46 -10.96
C ARG A 143 -0.25 11.60 -11.49
N ILE A 144 0.67 12.09 -10.66
CA ILE A 144 1.69 13.04 -11.07
C ILE A 144 2.73 12.25 -11.86
N ASN A 145 2.88 12.56 -13.14
CA ASN A 145 3.93 11.96 -13.97
C ASN A 145 5.31 12.28 -13.36
N MET A 146 6.12 11.27 -13.01
CA MET A 146 7.47 11.46 -12.46
C MET A 146 8.35 12.38 -13.33
N ALA A 147 8.12 12.41 -14.64
CA ALA A 147 8.81 13.29 -15.58
C ALA A 147 8.57 14.79 -15.34
N ALA A 148 7.45 15.17 -14.70
CA ALA A 148 7.10 16.57 -14.45
C ALA A 148 7.87 17.20 -13.26
N ARG A 149 8.62 16.41 -12.48
CA ARG A 149 9.45 16.92 -11.37
C ARG A 149 10.84 17.40 -11.80
N ILE A 150 11.27 17.16 -13.04
CA ILE A 150 12.63 17.51 -13.50
C ILE A 150 12.70 18.90 -14.18
N ASN A 151 11.58 19.60 -14.41
CA ASN A 151 11.66 20.97 -14.92
C ASN A 151 10.51 21.89 -14.45
N PRO A 152 10.70 22.69 -13.39
CA PRO A 152 9.70 23.67 -12.95
C PRO A 152 9.56 24.90 -13.87
N ASN A 153 10.17 24.90 -15.06
CA ASN A 153 10.29 26.08 -15.94
C ASN A 153 9.64 25.96 -17.33
N GLU A 154 8.62 25.13 -17.52
CA GLU A 154 7.84 25.18 -18.76
C GLU A 154 6.34 25.33 -18.43
N GLN A 155 5.94 26.58 -18.26
CA GLN A 155 4.57 27.07 -18.48
C GLN A 155 4.41 27.49 -19.94
#